data_AF-A0A7C1K9M6-F1
#
_entry.id   AF-A0A7C1K9M6-F1
#
_cell.length_a   1.000
_cell.length_b   1.000
_cell.length_c   1.000
_cell.angle_alpha   90.00
_cell.angle_beta   90.00
_cell.angle_gamma   90.00
#
_symmetry.space_group_name_H-M   'P 1'
#
loop_
_entity.id
_entity.type
_entity.pdbx_description
1 polymer ?
#
loop_
_entity_poly.entity_id
_entity_poly.type
_entity_poly.pdbx_seq_one_letter_code
_entity_poly.pdbx_strand_id
1 'polypeptide(L)'
;MSTIRSLLAREPEREIVGVIKVDDHDPARVWTELDEYVATEEIKGYFRTFVDRFIESRRGLGEDLCVWISGFFGSGKSHFLKALGYLLENRPLAGPGGTQVLSTEFLGEKFDLGSLIPLLTREFKTKALYVNLLDRDPARPAISRVIYRQLLKEKGLSTDFWVAAWEEELAAVGKWEEFREWVRDHYGRSWEEERRLNADAVLTRALVHLLPDRYPEEVAARRALDDSKARFAEILPETIAVRLRQEAEELDP
;
A
#
# COMPACT_ATOMS: atom_id res chain seq x y z
N MET A 1 -25.14 39.64 -20.38
CA MET A 1 -25.46 39.02 -19.08
C MET A 1 -24.48 37.89 -18.84
N SER A 2 -23.69 37.94 -17.76
CA SER A 2 -22.88 36.79 -17.34
C SER A 2 -23.81 35.68 -16.86
N THR A 3 -23.67 34.48 -17.41
CA THR A 3 -24.43 33.31 -16.94
C THR A 3 -23.81 32.84 -15.61
N ILE A 4 -24.59 32.19 -14.73
CA ILE A 4 -24.04 31.65 -13.46
C ILE A 4 -22.84 30.74 -13.74
N ARG A 5 -22.88 29.99 -14.86
CA ARG A 5 -21.77 29.14 -15.33
C ARG A 5 -20.45 29.91 -15.45
N SER A 6 -20.46 31.16 -15.92
CA SER A 6 -19.22 31.95 -16.08
C SER A 6 -18.63 32.46 -14.76
N LEU A 7 -19.34 32.31 -13.64
CA LEU A 7 -18.84 32.66 -12.29
C LEU A 7 -18.16 31.48 -11.59
N LEU A 8 -18.38 30.25 -12.07
CA LEU A 8 -17.86 29.05 -11.45
C LEU A 8 -16.44 28.77 -11.94
N ALA A 9 -15.54 28.46 -11.00
CA ALA A 9 -14.17 28.07 -11.33
C ALA A 9 -14.07 26.71 -12.06
N ARG A 10 -15.11 25.88 -11.94
CA ARG A 10 -15.18 24.54 -12.53
C ARG A 10 -16.56 24.31 -13.15
N GLU A 11 -16.63 23.36 -14.08
CA GLU A 11 -17.89 22.99 -14.72
C GLU A 11 -18.90 22.44 -13.70
N PRO A 12 -20.16 22.92 -13.69
CA PRO A 12 -21.16 22.50 -12.71
C PRO A 12 -21.72 21.10 -12.96
N GLU A 13 -21.61 20.59 -14.19
CA GLU A 13 -22.13 19.28 -14.62
C GLU A 13 -21.13 18.14 -14.40
N ARG A 14 -19.93 18.44 -13.89
CA ARG A 14 -18.90 17.43 -13.62
C ARG A 14 -19.34 16.47 -12.52
N GLU A 15 -18.83 15.25 -12.59
CA GLU A 15 -19.03 14.26 -11.54
C GLU A 15 -18.26 14.66 -10.27
N ILE A 16 -18.93 14.58 -9.11
CA ILE A 16 -18.33 14.84 -7.80
C ILE A 16 -18.38 13.55 -6.99
N VAL A 17 -17.21 13.04 -6.63
CA VAL A 17 -17.09 11.87 -5.77
C VAL A 17 -17.48 12.27 -4.34
N GLY A 18 -18.64 11.81 -3.88
CA GLY A 18 -19.18 12.19 -2.57
C GLY A 18 -18.48 11.52 -1.38
N VAL A 19 -17.80 10.37 -1.58
CA VAL A 19 -17.15 9.61 -0.51
C VAL A 19 -15.77 9.17 -0.94
N ILE A 20 -14.74 9.72 -0.30
CA ILE A 20 -13.34 9.36 -0.54
C ILE A 20 -13.00 8.09 0.25
N LYS A 21 -12.58 7.05 -0.48
CA LYS A 21 -11.96 5.85 0.09
C LYS A 21 -10.45 5.99 0.03
N VAL A 22 -9.81 5.83 1.18
CA VAL A 22 -8.39 6.10 1.34
C VAL A 22 -7.52 5.05 0.61
N ASP A 23 -8.01 3.82 0.57
CA ASP A 23 -7.40 2.62 -0.03
C ASP A 23 -7.78 2.43 -1.52
N ASP A 24 -8.62 3.30 -2.07
CA ASP A 24 -8.97 3.29 -3.49
C ASP A 24 -7.89 3.99 -4.31
N HIS A 25 -7.24 3.27 -5.21
CA HIS A 25 -6.11 3.78 -5.99
C HIS A 25 -6.33 3.67 -7.50
N ASP A 26 -7.60 3.59 -7.94
CA ASP A 26 -7.93 3.70 -9.36
C ASP A 26 -7.38 5.04 -9.91
N PRO A 27 -6.44 5.01 -10.89
CA PRO A 27 -5.77 6.21 -11.38
C PRO A 27 -6.73 7.31 -11.86
N ALA A 28 -7.86 6.94 -12.48
CA ALA A 28 -8.83 7.90 -13.00
C ALA A 28 -9.58 8.63 -11.86
N ARG A 29 -9.86 7.92 -10.76
CA ARG A 29 -10.50 8.49 -9.56
C ARG A 29 -9.51 9.31 -8.75
N VAL A 30 -8.31 8.79 -8.53
CA VAL A 30 -7.28 9.45 -7.71
C VAL A 30 -6.97 10.86 -8.21
N TRP A 31 -6.78 11.04 -9.53
CA TRP A 31 -6.55 12.38 -10.08
C TRP A 31 -7.69 13.32 -9.71
N THR A 32 -8.92 12.92 -10.03
CA THR A 32 -10.12 13.73 -9.82
C THR A 32 -10.28 14.12 -8.36
N GLU A 33 -10.09 13.17 -7.45
CA GLU A 33 -10.18 13.44 -6.01
C GLU A 33 -9.13 14.46 -5.57
N LEU A 34 -7.85 14.21 -5.87
CA LEU A 34 -6.75 15.11 -5.46
C LEU A 34 -6.86 16.50 -6.09
N ASP A 35 -7.34 16.59 -7.34
CA ASP A 35 -7.59 17.85 -8.02
C ASP A 35 -8.78 18.62 -7.44
N GLU A 36 -9.87 17.94 -7.08
CA GLU A 36 -11.02 18.57 -6.41
C GLU A 36 -10.73 18.96 -4.95
N TYR A 37 -9.65 18.47 -4.34
CA TYR A 37 -9.30 18.82 -2.97
C TYR A 37 -8.81 20.26 -2.82
N VAL A 38 -9.70 21.16 -2.44
CA VAL A 38 -9.36 22.56 -2.16
C VAL A 38 -8.93 22.72 -0.70
N ALA A 39 -7.63 22.90 -0.48
CA ALA A 39 -7.07 23.13 0.85
C ALA A 39 -7.25 24.60 1.28
N THR A 40 -7.90 24.83 2.42
CA THR A 40 -7.91 26.13 3.10
C THR A 40 -6.54 26.42 3.73
N GLU A 41 -6.29 27.68 4.12
CA GLU A 41 -5.05 28.06 4.81
C GLU A 41 -4.79 27.23 6.08
N GLU A 42 -5.86 26.88 6.82
CA GLU A 42 -5.75 26.02 7.99
C GLU A 42 -5.30 24.60 7.61
N ILE A 43 -5.89 24.01 6.56
CA ILE A 43 -5.52 22.67 6.07
C ILE A 43 -4.06 22.67 5.57
N LYS A 44 -3.65 23.71 4.83
CA LYS A 44 -2.26 23.88 4.40
C LYS A 44 -1.31 23.96 5.60
N GLY A 45 -1.71 24.65 6.66
CA GLY A 45 -1.00 24.68 7.93
C GLY A 45 -0.80 23.29 8.55
N TYR A 46 -1.82 22.43 8.51
CA TYR A 46 -1.72 21.04 8.97
C TYR A 46 -0.75 20.20 8.12
N PHE A 47 -0.78 20.32 6.78
CA PHE A 47 0.19 19.65 5.93
C PHE A 47 1.63 20.12 6.20
N ARG A 48 1.85 21.44 6.31
CA ARG A 48 3.17 21.98 6.65
C ARG A 48 3.68 21.45 7.99
N THR A 49 2.84 21.49 9.02
CA THR A 49 3.19 20.97 10.36
C THR A 49 3.58 19.49 10.30
N PHE A 50 2.82 18.67 9.55
CA PHE A 50 3.15 17.26 9.39
C PHE A 50 4.49 17.08 8.67
N VAL A 51 4.67 17.74 7.53
CA VAL A 51 5.87 17.59 6.69
C VAL A 51 7.12 18.04 7.42
N ASP A 52 7.06 19.15 8.16
CA ASP A 52 8.19 19.63 8.97
C ASP A 52 8.60 18.58 10.02
N ARG A 53 7.64 18.00 10.75
CA ARG A 53 7.90 16.91 11.71
C ARG A 53 8.42 15.64 11.05
N PHE A 54 7.87 15.28 9.90
CA PHE A 54 8.34 14.13 9.13
C PHE A 54 9.80 14.32 8.69
N ILE A 55 10.16 15.51 8.21
CA ILE A 55 11.55 15.82 7.83
C ILE A 55 12.49 15.80 9.04
N GLU A 56 12.06 16.34 10.19
CA GLU A 56 12.84 16.32 11.43
C GLU A 56 13.12 14.90 11.93
N SER A 57 12.20 13.95 11.71
CA SER A 57 12.34 12.57 12.17
C SER A 57 13.58 11.85 11.62
N ARG A 58 14.03 12.18 10.40
CA ARG A 58 15.24 11.59 9.79
C ARG A 58 16.53 11.98 10.53
N ARG A 59 16.52 13.06 11.31
CA ARG A 59 17.69 13.52 12.09
C ARG A 59 17.86 12.78 13.42
N GLY A 60 17.02 11.78 13.71
CA GLY A 60 17.13 10.96 14.92
C GLY A 60 16.74 11.68 16.21
N LEU A 61 16.09 12.84 16.12
CA LEU A 61 15.54 13.54 17.28
C LEU A 61 14.21 12.89 17.71
N GLY A 62 14.32 11.71 18.32
CA GLY A 62 13.64 11.34 19.56
C GLY A 62 12.12 11.43 19.74
N GLU A 63 11.27 11.34 18.71
CA GLU A 63 9.81 11.21 18.94
C GLU A 63 9.17 10.10 18.12
N ASP A 64 8.38 9.25 18.79
CA ASP A 64 7.37 8.40 18.17
C ASP A 64 6.33 9.31 17.51
N LEU A 65 6.43 9.52 16.19
CA LEU A 65 5.48 10.36 15.47
C LEU A 65 4.15 9.62 15.30
N CYS A 66 3.19 9.93 16.17
CA CYS A 66 1.80 9.49 16.05
C CYS A 66 0.90 10.70 15.86
N VAL A 67 0.16 10.74 14.74
CA VAL A 67 -0.75 11.85 14.41
C VAL A 67 -2.19 11.37 14.46
N TRP A 68 -3.01 12.05 15.28
CA TRP A 68 -4.43 11.79 15.40
C TRP A 68 -5.26 12.86 14.67
N ILE A 69 -5.97 12.45 13.62
CA ILE A 69 -6.83 13.35 12.83
C ILE A 69 -8.28 13.13 13.26
N SER A 70 -8.92 14.18 13.80
CA SER A 70 -10.31 14.14 14.27
C SER A 70 -11.16 15.22 13.59
N GLY A 71 -12.49 15.04 13.61
CA GLY A 71 -13.44 15.95 12.96
C GLY A 71 -14.76 15.28 12.57
N PHE A 72 -15.77 16.09 12.25
CA PHE A 72 -17.13 15.62 11.91
C PHE A 72 -17.21 14.82 10.61
N PHE A 73 -18.30 14.07 10.39
CA PHE A 73 -18.55 13.43 9.10
C PHE A 73 -18.60 14.48 7.98
N GLY A 74 -17.98 14.17 6.83
CA GLY A 74 -17.89 15.11 5.71
C GLY A 74 -16.81 16.19 5.85
N SER A 75 -16.04 16.25 6.95
CA SER A 75 -14.99 17.27 7.15
C SER A 75 -13.70 17.05 6.34
N GLY A 76 -13.66 16.08 5.43
CA GLY A 76 -12.50 15.84 4.56
C GLY A 76 -11.36 14.99 5.15
N LYS A 77 -11.49 14.38 6.33
CA LYS A 77 -10.41 13.59 6.98
C LYS A 77 -9.78 12.50 6.10
N SER A 78 -10.62 11.68 5.44
CA SER A 78 -10.15 10.63 4.54
C SER A 78 -9.43 11.23 3.33
N HIS A 79 -9.90 12.38 2.84
CA HIS A 79 -9.27 13.09 1.74
C HIS A 79 -7.90 13.64 2.13
N PHE A 80 -7.81 14.25 3.33
CA PHE A 80 -6.55 14.70 3.90
C PHE A 80 -5.53 13.55 4.00
N LEU A 81 -5.93 12.40 4.57
CA LEU A 81 -5.06 11.23 4.69
C LEU A 81 -4.59 10.71 3.33
N LYS A 82 -5.50 10.65 2.35
CA LYS A 82 -5.17 10.23 0.99
C LYS A 82 -4.14 11.18 0.38
N ALA A 83 -4.43 12.48 0.35
CA ALA A 83 -3.52 13.50 -0.16
C ALA A 83 -2.17 13.50 0.57
N LEU A 84 -2.15 13.29 1.89
CA LEU A 84 -0.92 13.20 2.66
C LEU A 84 -0.05 12.02 2.22
N GLY A 85 -0.61 10.82 2.12
CA GLY A 85 0.19 9.67 1.67
C GLY A 85 0.68 9.82 0.23
N TYR A 86 -0.13 10.42 -0.67
CA TYR A 86 0.31 10.72 -2.04
C TYR A 86 1.40 11.79 -2.06
N LEU A 87 1.32 12.82 -1.22
CA LEU A 87 2.36 13.83 -1.07
C LEU A 87 3.69 13.22 -0.62
N LEU A 88 3.66 12.22 0.27
CA LEU A 88 4.87 11.60 0.82
C LEU A 88 5.45 10.51 -0.10
N GLU A 89 4.61 9.72 -0.78
CA GLU A 89 5.05 8.58 -1.60
C GLU A 89 5.50 8.95 -3.02
N ASN A 90 5.21 10.18 -3.47
CA ASN A 90 5.67 10.69 -4.77
C ASN A 90 5.26 9.81 -5.98
N ARG A 91 4.01 9.33 -5.96
CA ARG A 91 3.43 8.47 -7.00
C ARG A 91 3.20 9.24 -8.31
N PRO A 92 3.33 8.59 -9.48
CA PRO A 92 2.86 9.18 -10.73
C PRO A 92 1.33 9.32 -10.73
N LEU A 93 0.86 10.48 -11.19
CA LEU A 93 -0.55 10.80 -11.37
C LEU A 93 -0.86 10.96 -12.86
N ALA A 94 -1.90 10.26 -13.31
CA ALA A 94 -2.42 10.39 -14.67
C ALA A 94 -3.42 11.55 -14.74
N GLY A 95 -2.97 12.70 -15.21
CA GLY A 95 -3.80 13.87 -15.41
C GLY A 95 -4.57 13.87 -16.74
N PRO A 96 -5.42 14.89 -16.96
CA PRO A 96 -6.17 15.06 -18.19
C PRO A 96 -5.25 15.14 -19.40
N GLY A 97 -5.72 14.63 -20.54
CA GLY A 97 -4.95 14.67 -21.79
C GLY A 97 -3.70 13.77 -21.80
N GLY A 98 -3.57 12.82 -20.88
CA GLY A 98 -2.43 11.92 -20.80
C GLY A 98 -1.19 12.55 -20.15
N THR A 99 -1.37 13.68 -19.46
CA THR A 99 -0.31 14.30 -18.65
C THR A 99 0.09 13.36 -17.51
N GLN A 100 1.38 13.32 -17.21
CA GLN A 100 1.92 12.56 -16.07
C GLN A 100 2.70 13.54 -15.20
N VAL A 101 2.29 13.67 -13.94
CA VAL A 101 2.96 14.50 -12.95
C VAL A 101 3.16 13.68 -11.68
N LEU A 102 4.20 13.99 -10.91
CA LEU A 102 4.40 13.33 -9.63
C LEU A 102 3.50 13.98 -8.56
N SER A 103 2.92 13.15 -7.70
CA SER A 103 1.97 13.61 -6.69
C SER A 103 2.58 14.57 -5.67
N THR A 104 3.87 14.40 -5.34
CA THR A 104 4.56 15.34 -4.42
C THR A 104 4.70 16.72 -5.04
N GLU A 105 4.99 16.79 -6.34
CA GLU A 105 5.08 18.07 -7.06
C GLU A 105 3.71 18.74 -7.14
N PHE A 106 2.72 18.02 -7.65
CA PHE A 106 1.35 18.51 -7.80
C PHE A 106 0.74 18.99 -6.48
N LEU A 107 0.81 18.18 -5.42
CA LEU A 107 0.24 18.52 -4.11
C LEU A 107 1.11 19.53 -3.35
N GLY A 108 2.43 19.48 -3.53
CA GLY A 108 3.36 20.40 -2.89
C GLY A 108 3.14 21.83 -3.36
N GLU A 109 2.93 22.06 -4.66
CA GLU A 109 2.54 23.36 -5.19
C GLU A 109 1.16 23.77 -4.66
N LYS A 110 0.19 22.86 -4.71
CA LYS A 110 -1.20 23.12 -4.29
C LYS A 110 -1.34 23.49 -2.81
N PHE A 111 -0.45 22.97 -1.95
CA PHE A 111 -0.48 23.18 -0.50
C PHE A 111 0.55 24.20 0.00
N ASP A 112 1.18 24.97 -0.90
CA ASP A 112 2.22 25.95 -0.56
C ASP A 112 3.44 25.36 0.16
N LEU A 113 3.81 24.13 -0.23
CA LEU A 113 4.97 23.38 0.26
C LEU A 113 6.12 23.32 -0.76
N GLY A 114 6.10 24.20 -1.77
CA GLY A 114 7.06 24.18 -2.89
C GLY A 114 8.53 24.11 -2.45
N SER A 115 8.90 24.82 -1.38
CA SER A 115 10.27 24.80 -0.83
C SER A 115 10.67 23.46 -0.18
N LEU A 116 9.71 22.62 0.19
CA LEU A 116 9.93 21.33 0.85
C LEU A 116 9.91 20.15 -0.14
N ILE A 117 9.40 20.34 -1.37
CA ILE A 117 9.38 19.31 -2.43
C ILE A 117 10.77 18.69 -2.67
N PRO A 118 11.88 19.46 -2.80
CA PRO A 118 13.19 18.87 -3.02
C PRO A 118 13.64 17.96 -1.87
N LEU A 119 13.29 18.29 -0.62
CA LEU A 119 13.59 17.45 0.53
C LEU A 119 12.78 16.16 0.48
N LEU A 120 11.46 16.26 0.30
CA LEU A 120 10.56 15.11 0.23
C LEU A 120 10.90 14.12 -0.89
N THR A 121 11.44 14.60 -2.02
CA THR A 121 11.70 13.77 -3.20
C THR A 121 13.14 13.24 -3.29
N ARG A 122 14.12 13.91 -2.67
CA ARG A 122 15.54 13.52 -2.74
C ARG A 122 16.06 12.85 -1.49
N GLU A 123 15.57 13.30 -0.33
CA GLU A 123 16.05 12.84 0.97
C GLU A 123 15.18 11.72 1.55
N PHE A 124 14.07 11.36 0.91
CA PHE A 124 13.15 10.32 1.39
C PHE A 124 12.69 9.43 0.24
N LYS A 125 12.67 8.13 0.50
CA LYS A 125 11.88 7.16 -0.27
C LYS A 125 10.81 6.59 0.64
N THR A 126 9.60 7.12 0.50
CA THR A 126 8.49 6.77 1.40
C THR A 126 7.49 5.87 0.70
N LYS A 127 6.93 4.90 1.43
CA LYS A 127 5.76 4.12 1.01
C LYS A 127 4.63 4.34 2.00
N ALA A 128 3.47 4.83 1.54
CA ALA A 128 2.30 4.99 2.38
C ALA A 128 1.44 3.72 2.37
N LEU A 129 1.23 3.13 3.54
CA LEU A 129 0.30 2.00 3.72
C LEU A 129 -1.05 2.53 4.19
N TYR A 130 -2.04 2.46 3.31
CA TYR A 130 -3.40 2.87 3.63
C TYR A 130 -4.20 1.69 4.19
N VAL A 131 -4.60 1.78 5.45
CA VAL A 131 -5.27 0.70 6.16
C VAL A 131 -6.63 1.15 6.65
N ASN A 132 -7.68 0.44 6.24
CA ASN A 132 -9.01 0.60 6.80
C ASN A 132 -9.25 -0.43 7.91
N LEU A 133 -9.26 0.01 9.16
CA LEU A 133 -9.45 -0.88 10.31
C LEU A 133 -10.88 -1.45 10.42
N LEU A 134 -11.84 -0.91 9.66
CA LEU A 134 -13.19 -1.49 9.57
C LEU A 134 -13.24 -2.73 8.67
N ASP A 135 -12.22 -2.96 7.85
CA ASP A 135 -12.09 -4.17 7.04
C ASP A 135 -11.77 -5.32 8.00
N ARG A 136 -12.83 -5.92 8.53
CA ARG A 136 -12.73 -7.01 9.50
C ARG A 136 -12.02 -8.18 8.83
N ASP A 137 -10.98 -8.68 9.49
CA ASP A 137 -10.52 -10.01 9.22
C ASP A 137 -11.61 -11.02 9.61
N PRO A 138 -12.16 -11.80 8.65
CA PRO A 138 -13.20 -12.78 8.97
C PRO A 138 -12.73 -13.88 9.93
N ALA A 139 -11.43 -14.12 10.05
CA ALA A 139 -10.88 -15.15 10.94
C ALA A 139 -10.68 -14.65 12.37
N ARG A 140 -9.97 -13.52 12.55
CA ARG A 140 -9.66 -12.93 13.87
C ARG A 140 -9.39 -11.42 13.74
N PRO A 141 -10.18 -10.54 14.38
CA PRO A 141 -9.99 -9.10 14.27
C PRO A 141 -8.76 -8.65 15.08
N ALA A 142 -7.60 -8.58 14.43
CA ALA A 142 -6.39 -8.00 15.00
C ALA A 142 -5.79 -6.98 14.03
N ILE A 143 -5.44 -5.79 14.55
CA ILE A 143 -4.86 -4.68 13.76
C ILE A 143 -3.59 -5.14 13.03
N SER A 144 -2.76 -5.95 13.69
CA SER A 144 -1.54 -6.54 13.11
C SER A 144 -1.84 -7.33 11.83
N ARG A 145 -2.95 -8.08 11.80
CA ARG A 145 -3.37 -8.87 10.64
C ARG A 145 -3.84 -7.99 9.49
N VAL A 146 -4.61 -6.93 9.79
CA VAL A 146 -5.07 -5.98 8.76
C VAL A 146 -3.87 -5.25 8.13
N ILE A 147 -2.94 -4.76 8.95
CA ILE A 147 -1.71 -4.10 8.48
C ILE A 147 -0.87 -5.06 7.65
N TYR A 148 -0.66 -6.30 8.12
CA TYR A 148 0.16 -7.26 7.41
C TYR A 148 -0.43 -7.63 6.04
N ARG A 149 -1.76 -7.83 5.96
CA ARG A 149 -2.42 -8.05 4.67
C ARG A 149 -2.24 -6.90 3.71
N GLN A 150 -2.37 -5.67 4.20
CA GLN A 150 -2.18 -4.50 3.35
C GLN A 150 -0.74 -4.45 2.82
N LEU A 151 0.26 -4.69 3.68
CA LEU A 151 1.65 -4.78 3.25
C LEU A 151 1.84 -5.85 2.16
N LEU A 152 1.34 -7.07 2.37
CA LEU A 152 1.45 -8.16 1.39
C LEU A 152 0.77 -7.82 0.06
N LYS A 153 -0.41 -7.18 0.12
CA LYS A 153 -1.14 -6.73 -1.06
C LYS A 153 -0.35 -5.69 -1.85
N GLU A 154 0.29 -4.73 -1.17
CA GLU A 154 1.19 -3.75 -1.82
C GLU A 154 2.40 -4.41 -2.49
N LYS A 155 2.89 -5.54 -1.95
CA LYS A 155 3.96 -6.35 -2.56
C LYS A 155 3.45 -7.28 -3.68
N GLY A 156 2.15 -7.33 -3.96
CA GLY A 156 1.55 -8.27 -4.93
C GLY A 156 1.44 -9.72 -4.44
N LEU A 157 1.77 -9.97 -3.17
CA LEU A 157 1.75 -11.29 -2.54
C LEU A 157 0.33 -11.69 -2.12
N SER A 158 0.19 -12.95 -1.72
CA SER A 158 -1.06 -13.48 -1.21
C SER A 158 -1.45 -12.79 0.10
N THR A 159 -2.75 -12.56 0.31
CA THR A 159 -3.25 -12.11 1.61
C THR A 159 -3.39 -13.24 2.63
N ASP A 160 -3.21 -14.49 2.19
CA ASP A 160 -3.04 -15.65 3.06
C ASP A 160 -1.58 -15.73 3.49
N PHE A 161 -1.32 -15.43 4.77
CA PHE A 161 0.02 -15.22 5.31
C PHE A 161 0.98 -16.39 5.09
N TRP A 162 0.49 -17.62 5.24
CA TRP A 162 1.32 -18.81 5.02
C TRP A 162 1.67 -18.99 3.55
N VAL A 163 0.78 -18.61 2.62
CA VAL A 163 1.04 -18.64 1.17
C VAL A 163 2.08 -17.59 0.81
N ALA A 164 1.90 -16.35 1.29
CA ALA A 164 2.84 -15.27 1.04
C ALA A 164 4.25 -15.59 1.56
N ALA A 165 4.36 -16.24 2.72
CA ALA A 165 5.65 -16.69 3.24
C ALA A 165 6.37 -17.65 2.28
N TRP A 166 5.64 -18.53 1.58
CA TRP A 166 6.21 -19.42 0.57
C TRP A 166 6.55 -18.70 -0.73
N GLU A 167 5.77 -17.69 -1.12
CA GLU A 167 6.11 -16.84 -2.27
C GLU A 167 7.44 -16.10 -2.01
N GLU A 168 7.61 -15.57 -0.81
CA GLU A 168 8.86 -14.92 -0.38
C GLU A 168 10.02 -15.92 -0.26
N GLU A 169 9.78 -17.11 0.28
CA GLU A 169 10.82 -18.15 0.39
C GLU A 169 11.29 -18.60 -0.99
N LEU A 170 10.37 -18.87 -1.92
CA LEU A 170 10.69 -19.23 -3.30
C LEU A 170 11.47 -18.11 -4.01
N ALA A 171 11.13 -16.85 -3.76
CA ALA A 171 11.90 -15.70 -4.27
C ALA A 171 13.30 -15.64 -3.64
N ALA A 172 13.42 -15.82 -2.33
CA ALA A 172 14.69 -15.77 -1.61
C ALA A 172 15.67 -16.88 -2.04
N VAL A 173 15.17 -18.05 -2.42
CA VAL A 173 15.99 -19.16 -2.96
C VAL A 173 16.16 -19.11 -4.48
N GLY A 174 15.66 -18.05 -5.15
CA GLY A 174 15.80 -17.86 -6.59
C GLY A 174 14.98 -18.81 -7.46
N LYS A 175 13.93 -19.43 -6.91
CA LYS A 175 13.04 -20.39 -7.60
C LYS A 175 11.69 -19.80 -8.02
N TRP A 176 11.46 -18.52 -7.79
CA TRP A 176 10.16 -17.88 -8.03
C TRP A 176 9.69 -17.94 -9.49
N GLU A 177 10.55 -17.57 -10.44
CA GLU A 177 10.15 -17.60 -11.85
C GLU A 177 9.95 -19.05 -12.33
N GLU A 178 10.85 -19.96 -11.98
CA GLU A 178 10.70 -21.40 -12.30
C GLU A 178 9.39 -21.97 -11.73
N PHE A 179 9.00 -21.56 -10.53
CA PHE A 179 7.72 -21.91 -9.94
C PHE A 179 6.54 -21.37 -10.75
N ARG A 180 6.55 -20.09 -11.15
CA ARG A 180 5.46 -19.50 -11.94
C ARG A 180 5.31 -20.16 -13.30
N GLU A 181 6.42 -20.50 -13.93
CA GLU A 181 6.42 -21.26 -15.19
C GLU A 181 5.87 -22.67 -14.98
N TRP A 182 6.32 -23.38 -13.95
CA TRP A 182 5.83 -24.70 -13.61
C TRP A 182 4.30 -24.70 -13.37
N VAL A 183 3.77 -23.71 -12.63
CA VAL A 183 2.33 -23.57 -12.41
C VAL A 183 1.59 -23.33 -13.72
N ARG A 184 2.09 -22.44 -14.58
CA ARG A 184 1.48 -22.16 -15.88
C ARG A 184 1.43 -23.40 -16.76
N ASP A 185 2.50 -24.20 -16.78
CA ASP A 185 2.60 -25.39 -17.62
C ASP A 185 1.68 -26.53 -17.13
N HIS A 186 1.51 -26.68 -15.82
CA HIS A 186 0.71 -27.76 -15.22
C HIS A 186 -0.78 -27.43 -15.08
N TYR A 187 -1.11 -26.15 -14.87
CA TYR A 187 -2.47 -25.70 -14.55
C TYR A 187 -3.08 -24.78 -15.61
N GLY A 188 -2.29 -24.32 -16.60
CA GLY A 188 -2.75 -23.48 -17.71
C GLY A 188 -3.12 -22.05 -17.32
N ARG A 189 -2.78 -21.61 -16.11
CA ARG A 189 -3.11 -20.28 -15.57
C ARG A 189 -1.99 -19.73 -14.70
N SER A 190 -2.08 -18.45 -14.36
CA SER A 190 -1.09 -17.80 -13.48
C SER A 190 -1.17 -18.35 -12.05
N TRP A 191 -0.05 -18.23 -11.32
CA TRP A 191 -0.02 -18.58 -9.89
C TRP A 191 -0.98 -17.70 -9.08
N GLU A 192 -1.11 -16.43 -9.44
CA GLU A 192 -1.98 -15.47 -8.78
C GLU A 192 -3.47 -15.86 -8.85
N GLU A 193 -3.86 -16.54 -9.93
CA GLU A 193 -5.18 -17.14 -10.09
C GLU A 193 -5.30 -18.48 -9.36
N GLU A 194 -4.28 -19.35 -9.48
CA GLU A 194 -4.28 -20.68 -8.87
C GLU A 194 -4.26 -20.64 -7.33
N ARG A 195 -3.49 -19.71 -6.74
CA ARG A 195 -3.34 -19.58 -5.28
C ARG A 195 -4.66 -19.27 -4.56
N ARG A 196 -5.65 -18.72 -5.28
CA ARG A 196 -7.01 -18.46 -4.76
C ARG A 196 -7.87 -19.73 -4.66
N LEU A 197 -7.46 -20.81 -5.32
CA LEU A 197 -8.24 -22.03 -5.45
C LEU A 197 -7.58 -23.20 -4.73
N ASN A 198 -6.31 -23.48 -5.01
CA ASN A 198 -5.64 -24.71 -4.55
C ASN A 198 -4.18 -24.50 -4.12
N ALA A 199 -3.85 -23.39 -3.45
CA ALA A 199 -2.48 -23.07 -3.06
C ALA A 199 -1.76 -24.25 -2.36
N ASP A 200 -2.44 -24.97 -1.47
CA ASP A 200 -1.88 -26.09 -0.71
C ASP A 200 -1.40 -27.23 -1.61
N ALA A 201 -2.26 -27.70 -2.53
CA ALA A 201 -1.94 -28.81 -3.41
C ALA A 201 -0.84 -28.43 -4.41
N VAL A 202 -0.88 -27.21 -4.92
CA VAL A 202 0.09 -26.71 -5.90
C VAL A 202 1.46 -26.55 -5.26
N LEU A 203 1.55 -25.90 -4.09
CA LEU A 203 2.81 -25.76 -3.35
C LEU A 203 3.37 -27.12 -2.92
N THR A 204 2.51 -28.06 -2.48
CA THR A 204 2.96 -29.42 -2.09
C THR A 204 3.72 -30.09 -3.23
N ARG A 205 3.19 -30.03 -4.45
CA ARG A 205 3.82 -30.63 -5.64
C ARG A 205 5.03 -29.84 -6.13
N ALA A 206 4.90 -28.52 -6.16
CA ALA A 206 5.96 -27.63 -6.63
C ALA A 206 7.22 -27.73 -5.77
N LEU A 207 7.08 -27.79 -4.44
CA LEU A 207 8.23 -27.90 -3.53
C LEU A 207 9.02 -29.19 -3.75
N VAL A 208 8.36 -30.30 -4.03
CA VAL A 208 9.03 -31.58 -4.35
C VAL A 208 9.78 -31.49 -5.68
N HIS A 209 9.20 -30.81 -6.67
CA HIS A 209 9.81 -30.65 -7.98
C HIS A 209 11.01 -29.69 -7.97
N LEU A 210 10.84 -28.52 -7.35
CA LEU A 210 11.79 -27.40 -7.42
C LEU A 210 12.88 -27.46 -6.37
N LEU A 211 12.60 -28.10 -5.22
CA LEU A 211 13.48 -28.17 -4.06
C LEU A 211 13.58 -29.62 -3.52
N PRO A 212 13.92 -30.61 -4.37
CA PRO A 212 13.92 -32.03 -3.98
C PRO A 212 14.90 -32.34 -2.83
N ASP A 213 16.01 -31.59 -2.72
CA ASP A 213 16.97 -31.76 -1.63
C ASP A 213 16.39 -31.40 -0.26
N ARG A 214 15.39 -30.51 -0.22
CA ARG A 214 14.69 -30.10 1.02
C ARG A 214 13.40 -30.86 1.24
N TYR A 215 12.68 -31.16 0.16
CA TYR A 215 11.38 -31.81 0.17
C TYR A 215 11.38 -33.01 -0.78
N PRO A 216 11.95 -34.15 -0.37
CA PRO A 216 12.11 -35.31 -1.26
C PRO A 216 10.76 -35.97 -1.63
N GLU A 217 9.72 -35.74 -0.84
CA GLU A 217 8.39 -36.33 -1.04
C GLU A 217 7.27 -35.37 -0.60
N GLU A 218 6.05 -35.57 -1.12
CA GLU A 218 4.91 -34.70 -0.83
C GLU A 218 4.57 -34.66 0.66
N VAL A 219 4.85 -35.72 1.41
CA VAL A 219 4.63 -35.76 2.87
C VAL A 219 5.53 -34.74 3.59
N ALA A 220 6.79 -34.63 3.18
CA ALA A 220 7.73 -33.65 3.73
C ALA A 220 7.31 -32.21 3.37
N ALA A 221 6.90 -31.98 2.12
CA ALA A 221 6.39 -30.68 1.69
C ALA A 221 5.12 -30.29 2.47
N ARG A 222 4.13 -31.19 2.56
CA ARG A 222 2.88 -30.95 3.28
C ARG A 222 3.11 -30.63 4.75
N ARG A 223 4.03 -31.35 5.42
CA ARG A 223 4.43 -31.04 6.80
C ARG A 223 4.98 -29.62 6.93
N ALA A 224 5.86 -29.20 6.02
CA ALA A 224 6.39 -27.84 6.03
C ALA A 224 5.30 -26.78 5.78
N LEU A 225 4.33 -27.06 4.90
CA LEU A 225 3.17 -26.18 4.69
C LEU A 225 2.31 -26.07 5.96
N ASP A 226 2.05 -27.19 6.64
CA ASP A 226 1.25 -27.21 7.86
C ASP A 226 1.94 -26.50 9.03
N ASP A 227 3.26 -26.65 9.17
CA ASP A 227 4.08 -25.89 10.13
C ASP A 227 4.02 -24.38 9.83
N SER A 228 4.03 -23.98 8.55
CA SER A 228 3.86 -22.58 8.13
C SER A 228 2.47 -22.05 8.48
N LYS A 229 1.40 -22.80 8.20
CA LYS A 229 0.03 -22.43 8.60
C LYS A 229 -0.10 -22.23 10.10
N ALA A 230 0.50 -23.12 10.90
CA ALA A 230 0.51 -23.00 12.35
C ALA A 230 1.26 -21.74 12.82
N ARG A 231 2.44 -21.46 12.23
CA ARG A 231 3.24 -20.26 12.53
C ARG A 231 2.47 -18.96 12.26
N PHE A 232 1.73 -18.90 11.16
CA PHE A 232 0.97 -17.70 10.77
C PHE A 232 -0.49 -17.69 11.24
N ALA A 233 -0.88 -18.64 12.10
CA ALA A 233 -2.19 -18.65 12.74
C ALA A 233 -2.37 -17.43 13.66
N GLU A 234 -1.30 -16.98 14.28
CA GLU A 234 -1.24 -15.77 15.10
C GLU A 234 -0.21 -14.79 14.54
N ILE A 235 -0.59 -13.52 14.44
CA ILE A 235 0.28 -12.45 13.95
C ILE A 235 0.43 -11.43 15.06
N LEU A 236 1.59 -11.42 15.70
CA LEU A 236 1.89 -10.52 16.80
C LEU A 236 2.25 -9.12 16.27
N PRO A 237 1.85 -8.04 16.96
CA PRO A 237 2.23 -6.68 16.58
C PRO A 237 3.74 -6.48 16.43
N GLU A 238 4.53 -7.08 17.32
CA GLU A 238 6.00 -7.00 17.30
C GLU A 238 6.59 -7.55 16.00
N THR A 239 6.07 -8.69 15.53
CA THR A 239 6.49 -9.29 14.26
C THR A 239 6.23 -8.36 13.07
N ILE A 240 5.08 -7.69 13.07
CA ILE A 240 4.72 -6.75 12.00
C ILE A 240 5.53 -5.47 12.08
N ALA A 241 5.81 -4.97 13.28
CA ALA A 241 6.69 -3.81 13.45
C ALA A 241 8.12 -4.08 12.93
N VAL A 242 8.69 -5.24 13.27
CA VAL A 242 10.00 -5.67 12.72
C VAL A 242 9.95 -5.77 11.21
N ARG A 243 8.87 -6.35 10.67
CA ARG A 243 8.74 -6.50 9.22
C ARG A 243 8.62 -5.16 8.51
N LEU A 244 7.77 -4.26 8.97
CA LEU A 244 7.63 -2.91 8.41
C LEU A 244 8.95 -2.14 8.44
N ARG A 245 9.74 -2.30 9.51
CA ARG A 245 11.08 -1.72 9.59
C ARG A 245 12.01 -2.27 8.50
N GLN A 246 12.05 -3.59 8.31
CA GLN A 246 12.86 -4.21 7.26
C GLN A 246 12.48 -3.70 5.87
N GLU A 247 11.19 -3.63 5.57
CA GLU A 247 10.71 -3.11 4.27
C GLU A 247 11.07 -1.63 4.09
N ALA A 248 11.06 -0.83 5.16
CA ALA A 248 11.49 0.56 5.12
C ALA A 248 13.01 0.69 4.89
N GLU A 249 13.83 -0.13 5.56
CA GLU A 249 15.29 -0.19 5.38
C GLU A 249 15.67 -0.66 3.96
N GLU A 250 14.91 -1.56 3.35
CA GLU A 250 15.12 -1.99 1.95
C GLU A 250 14.74 -0.89 0.94
N LEU A 251 13.69 -0.12 1.24
CA LEU A 251 13.21 0.96 0.39
C LEU A 251 14.15 2.17 0.39
N ASP A 252 14.63 2.55 1.57
CA ASP A 252 15.47 3.72 1.83
C ASP A 252 16.69 3.34 2.70
N PRO A 253 17.70 2.70 2.10
CA PRO A 253 18.87 2.15 2.81
C PRO A 253 19.85 3.20 3.33
#